data_AF-A0A9D8B7C8-F1
#
_entry.id   AF-A0A9D8B7C8-F1
#
_cell.length_a   1.000
_cell.length_b   1.000
_cell.length_c   1.000
_cell.angle_alpha   90.00
_cell.angle_beta   90.00
_cell.angle_gamma   90.00
#
_symmetry.space_group_name_H-M   'P 1'
#
loop_
_entity.id
_entity.type
_entity.pdbx_description
1 polymer ?
#
loop_
_entity_poly.entity_id
_entity_poly.type
_entity_poly.pdbx_seq_one_letter_code
_entity_poly.pdbx_strand_id
1 'polypeptide(L)'
;MNTRRRIAILTGGGDCPGINAVIRAVAKKAILEYGMEVIGIEDGYEGVIQNRHRVLRNEDVSGIITLGGTILGTSNKANPYRYAVRRNGRLEFEDVSSAAIANL
;
A
#
# COMPACT_ATOMS: atom_id res chain seq x y z
N MET A 1 5.10 19.51 -19.97
CA MET A 1 5.35 18.23 -19.26
C MET A 1 4.05 17.46 -19.24
N ASN A 2 3.99 16.27 -19.84
CA ASN A 2 2.79 15.45 -19.81
C ASN A 2 2.75 14.77 -18.43
N THR A 3 1.99 15.34 -17.49
CA THR A 3 1.85 14.82 -16.12
C THR A 3 1.13 13.47 -16.19
N ARG A 4 1.89 12.36 -16.18
CA ARG A 4 1.29 11.04 -15.96
C ARG A 4 0.59 11.08 -14.61
N ARG A 5 -0.73 10.84 -14.63
CA ARG A 5 -1.51 10.68 -13.41
C ARG A 5 -1.02 9.42 -12.70
N ARG A 6 -0.88 9.51 -11.38
CA ARG A 6 -0.43 8.43 -10.51
C ARG A 6 -1.48 8.16 -9.43
N ILE A 7 -1.68 6.90 -9.09
CA ILE A 7 -2.46 6.46 -7.93
C ILE A 7 -1.63 5.51 -7.08
N ALA A 8 -1.90 5.48 -5.78
CA ALA A 8 -1.35 4.50 -4.87
C ALA A 8 -2.47 3.58 -4.34
N ILE A 9 -2.16 2.29 -4.18
CA ILE A 9 -3.03 1.27 -3.61
C ILE A 9 -2.35 0.76 -2.34
N LEU A 10 -3.09 0.77 -1.24
CA LEU A 10 -2.69 0.14 0.01
C LEU A 10 -3.84 -0.70 0.53
N THR A 11 -3.53 -1.78 1.23
CA THR A 11 -4.50 -2.65 1.89
C THR A 11 -4.26 -2.61 3.39
N GLY A 12 -5.22 -2.01 4.11
CA GLY A 12 -5.19 -1.92 5.57
C GLY A 12 -6.19 -2.86 6.22
N GLY A 13 -5.93 -3.23 7.48
CA GLY A 13 -6.80 -4.13 8.24
C GLY A 13 -6.36 -5.59 8.17
N GLY A 14 -7.30 -6.53 8.29
CA GLY A 14 -7.03 -7.96 8.19
C GLY A 14 -7.14 -8.48 6.76
N ASP A 15 -6.53 -9.64 6.51
CA ASP A 15 -6.64 -10.33 5.22
C ASP A 15 -8.03 -10.93 5.03
N CYS A 16 -8.58 -10.74 3.83
CA CYS A 16 -9.87 -11.28 3.41
C CYS A 16 -9.75 -11.86 1.99
N PRO A 17 -10.41 -12.98 1.67
CA PRO A 17 -10.48 -13.49 0.30
C PRO A 17 -11.02 -12.42 -0.67
N GLY A 18 -10.35 -12.26 -1.81
CA GLY A 18 -10.80 -11.38 -2.89
C GLY A 18 -10.12 -10.01 -2.96
N ILE A 19 -9.29 -9.62 -1.98
CA ILE A 19 -8.54 -8.35 -2.02
C ILE A 19 -7.65 -8.28 -3.27
N ASN A 20 -6.97 -9.38 -3.63
CA ASN A 20 -6.18 -9.48 -4.85
C ASN A 20 -7.00 -9.22 -6.14
N ALA A 21 -8.28 -9.62 -6.15
CA ALA A 21 -9.16 -9.33 -7.29
C ALA A 21 -9.44 -7.83 -7.41
N VAL A 22 -9.61 -7.13 -6.28
CA VAL A 22 -9.78 -5.66 -6.23
C VAL A 22 -8.52 -4.94 -6.68
N ILE A 23 -7.35 -5.31 -6.15
CA ILE A 23 -6.05 -4.74 -6.56
C ILE A 23 -5.87 -4.89 -8.08
N ARG A 24 -6.11 -6.10 -8.61
CA ARG A 24 -6.02 -6.36 -10.05
C ARG A 24 -6.98 -5.51 -10.86
N ALA A 25 -8.24 -5.41 -10.45
CA ALA A 25 -9.26 -4.65 -11.17
C ALA A 25 -8.87 -3.18 -11.30
N VAL A 26 -8.50 -2.55 -10.17
CA VAL A 26 -8.08 -1.14 -10.14
C VAL A 26 -6.80 -0.92 -10.93
N ALA A 27 -5.76 -1.73 -10.68
CA ALA A 27 -4.46 -1.56 -11.31
C ALA A 27 -4.52 -1.76 -12.83
N LYS A 28 -5.16 -2.84 -13.32
CA LYS A 28 -5.26 -3.08 -14.77
C LYS A 28 -6.06 -1.99 -15.48
N LYS A 29 -7.16 -1.52 -14.88
CA LYS A 29 -7.95 -0.42 -15.45
C LYS A 29 -7.12 0.86 -15.55
N ALA A 30 -6.45 1.25 -14.46
CA ALA A 30 -5.58 2.43 -14.40
C ALA A 30 -4.44 2.39 -15.43
N ILE A 31 -3.75 1.25 -15.53
CA ILE A 31 -2.60 1.07 -16.43
C ILE A 31 -3.05 1.03 -17.89
N LEU A 32 -4.02 0.16 -18.21
CA LEU A 32 -4.34 -0.18 -19.61
C LEU A 32 -5.24 0.86 -20.29
N GLU A 33 -6.19 1.45 -19.56
CA GLU A 33 -7.15 2.38 -20.16
C GLU A 33 -6.80 3.85 -19.93
N TYR A 34 -6.21 4.15 -18.77
CA TYR A 34 -5.93 5.54 -18.39
C TYR A 34 -4.44 5.93 -18.51
N GLY A 35 -3.56 4.98 -18.84
CA GLY A 35 -2.11 5.19 -18.94
C GLY A 35 -1.48 5.70 -17.64
N MET A 36 -2.08 5.36 -16.50
CA MET A 36 -1.67 5.83 -15.18
C MET A 36 -0.54 4.97 -14.61
N GLU A 37 0.31 5.60 -13.80
CA GLU A 37 1.25 4.85 -12.97
C GLU A 37 0.56 4.41 -11.68
N VAL A 38 0.73 3.14 -11.32
CA VAL A 38 0.12 2.56 -10.13
C VAL A 38 1.24 2.21 -9.16
N ILE A 39 1.16 2.74 -7.94
CA ILE A 39 2.06 2.44 -6.84
C ILE A 39 1.35 1.47 -5.89
N GLY A 40 1.99 0.36 -5.55
CA GLY A 40 1.57 -0.53 -4.48
C GLY A 40 2.34 -0.22 -3.21
N ILE A 41 1.64 0.11 -2.14
CA ILE A 41 2.23 0.33 -0.81
C ILE A 41 2.15 -0.97 -0.02
N GLU A 42 3.27 -1.37 0.57
CA GLU A 42 3.37 -2.63 1.30
C GLU A 42 2.81 -2.53 2.72
N ASP A 43 2.17 -3.57 3.22
CA ASP A 43 1.67 -3.70 4.60
C ASP A 43 0.82 -2.51 5.09
N GLY A 44 0.00 -1.94 4.21
CA GLY A 44 -0.93 -0.86 4.54
C GLY A 44 -0.23 0.41 5.02
N TYR A 45 -0.69 0.97 6.15
CA TYR A 45 -0.09 2.19 6.71
C TYR A 45 1.35 1.98 7.21
N GLU A 46 1.74 0.74 7.49
CA GLU A 46 3.13 0.46 7.90
C GLU A 46 4.10 0.80 6.77
N GLY A 47 3.78 0.43 5.52
CA GLY A 47 4.62 0.79 4.39
C GLY A 47 4.58 2.27 4.06
N VAL A 48 3.48 2.98 4.32
CA VAL A 48 3.48 4.45 4.19
C VAL A 48 4.50 5.06 5.15
N ILE A 49 4.47 4.65 6.41
CA ILE A 49 5.36 5.18 7.47
C ILE A 49 6.83 4.84 7.16
N GLN A 50 7.08 3.61 6.72
CA GLN A 50 8.44 3.13 6.43
C GLN A 50 8.91 3.38 4.99
N ASN A 51 8.15 4.14 4.20
CA ASN A 51 8.42 4.40 2.79
C ASN A 51 8.63 3.14 1.93
N ARG A 52 7.84 2.09 2.17
CA ARG A 52 7.83 0.83 1.41
C ARG A 52 6.74 0.85 0.36
N HIS A 53 7.13 1.14 -0.88
CA HIS A 53 6.23 1.11 -2.02
C HIS A 53 6.98 0.70 -3.29
N ARG A 54 6.24 0.18 -4.27
CA ARG A 54 6.78 -0.22 -5.57
C ARG A 54 5.81 0.09 -6.69
N VAL A 55 6.32 0.31 -7.90
CA VAL A 55 5.48 0.42 -9.09
C VAL A 55 4.86 -0.95 -9.41
N LEU A 56 3.54 -0.99 -9.61
CA LEU A 56 2.82 -2.16 -10.09
C LEU A 56 2.69 -2.08 -11.61
N ARG A 57 3.31 -3.04 -12.30
CA ARG A 57 3.15 -3.26 -13.74
C ARG A 57 1.96 -4.19 -13.99
N ASN A 58 1.50 -4.24 -15.23
CA ASN A 58 0.41 -5.14 -15.62
C ASN A 58 0.72 -6.62 -15.31
N GLU A 59 2.00 -7.00 -15.36
CA GLU A 59 2.49 -8.35 -15.03
C GLU A 59 2.38 -8.65 -13.53
N ASP A 60 2.70 -7.68 -12.66
CA ASP A 60 2.62 -7.82 -11.19
C ASP A 60 1.21 -8.16 -10.69
N VAL A 61 0.18 -7.77 -11.44
CA VAL A 61 -1.24 -7.99 -11.10
C VAL A 61 -1.91 -9.04 -11.98
N SER A 62 -1.13 -9.83 -12.72
CA SER A 62 -1.61 -10.95 -13.52
C SER A 62 -1.51 -12.26 -12.72
N GLY A 63 -2.52 -13.13 -12.83
CA GLY A 63 -2.54 -14.40 -12.10
C GLY A 63 -2.86 -14.32 -10.59
N ILE A 64 -2.97 -13.12 -10.01
CA ILE A 64 -3.10 -12.95 -8.55
C ILE A 64 -4.48 -13.29 -7.97
N ILE A 65 -5.51 -13.49 -8.80
CA ILE A 65 -6.90 -13.74 -8.32
C ILE A 65 -6.99 -15.04 -7.52
N THR A 66 -6.15 -16.03 -7.83
CA THR A 66 -6.14 -17.33 -7.16
C THR A 66 -5.32 -17.33 -5.87
N LEU A 67 -4.62 -16.22 -5.55
CA LEU A 67 -3.80 -16.11 -4.36
C LEU A 67 -4.64 -15.67 -3.15
N GLY A 68 -4.38 -16.31 -2.00
CA GLY A 68 -4.90 -15.86 -0.71
C GLY A 68 -4.25 -14.55 -0.24
N GLY A 69 -4.88 -13.89 0.73
CA GLY A 69 -4.39 -12.63 1.29
C GLY A 69 -4.35 -11.48 0.27
N THR A 70 -3.30 -10.65 0.37
CA THR A 70 -3.00 -9.55 -0.55
C THR A 70 -1.54 -9.61 -1.00
N ILE A 71 -1.28 -9.38 -2.30
CA ILE A 71 0.08 -9.27 -2.85
C ILE A 71 0.87 -8.06 -2.34
N LEU A 72 0.21 -7.14 -1.62
CA LEU A 72 0.83 -5.99 -0.97
C LEU A 72 1.02 -6.21 0.53
N GLY A 73 0.52 -7.31 1.10
CA GLY A 73 0.45 -7.48 2.55
C GLY A 73 -0.54 -6.52 3.22
N THR A 74 -0.74 -6.69 4.52
CA THR A 74 -1.62 -5.83 5.30
C THR A 74 -1.10 -5.65 6.72
N SER A 75 -1.34 -4.47 7.28
CA SER A 75 -1.15 -4.19 8.70
C SER A 75 -2.45 -3.71 9.31
N ASN A 76 -2.79 -4.26 10.48
CA ASN A 76 -3.93 -3.84 11.28
C ASN A 76 -3.52 -3.05 12.55
N LYS A 77 -2.23 -2.77 12.72
CA LYS A 77 -1.69 -2.08 13.92
C LYS A 77 -1.15 -0.69 13.62
N ALA A 78 -0.67 -0.47 12.39
CA ALA A 78 -0.06 0.79 12.00
C ALA A 78 -1.12 1.91 11.95
N ASN A 79 -0.91 2.94 12.75
CA ASN A 79 -1.67 4.18 12.72
C ASN A 79 -0.69 5.34 12.71
N PRO A 80 -0.60 6.14 11.63
CA PRO A 80 0.33 7.27 11.54
C PRO A 80 0.14 8.31 12.66
N TYR A 81 -1.07 8.47 13.18
CA TYR A 81 -1.35 9.41 14.28
C TYR A 81 -1.01 8.85 15.67
N ARG A 82 -0.75 7.55 15.78
CA ARG A 82 -0.44 6.87 17.04
C ARG A 82 0.42 5.64 16.78
N TYR A 83 1.62 5.87 16.24
CA TYR A 83 2.52 4.81 15.83
C TYR A 83 3.34 4.29 17.01
N ALA A 84 3.47 2.97 17.11
CA ALA A 84 4.14 2.32 18.23
C ALA A 84 5.65 2.19 17.94
N VAL A 85 6.47 2.91 18.69
CA VAL A 85 7.93 2.92 18.56
C VAL A 85 8.56 2.27 19.78
N ARG A 86 9.53 1.38 19.57
CA ARG A 86 10.25 0.75 20.69
C ARG A 86 11.52 1.52 21.01
N ARG A 87 11.52 2.23 22.15
CA ARG A 87 12.69 2.98 22.66
C ARG A 87 13.11 2.40 24.01
N ASN A 88 14.40 2.07 24.16
CA ASN A 88 14.96 1.55 25.42
C ASN A 88 14.17 0.39 26.04
N GLY A 89 13.66 -0.53 25.21
CA GLY A 89 12.86 -1.68 25.63
C GLY A 89 11.38 -1.40 25.95
N ARG A 90 10.96 -0.13 26.00
CA ARG A 90 9.57 0.31 26.23
C ARG A 90 8.85 0.62 24.93
N LEU A 91 7.53 0.47 24.96
CA LEU A 91 6.64 0.87 23.86
C LEU A 91 6.19 2.31 24.11
N GLU A 92 6.55 3.20 23.19
CA GLU A 92 6.13 4.60 23.18
C GLU A 92 5.25 4.84 21.95
N PHE A 93 4.34 5.82 22.04
CA PHE A 93 3.45 6.17 20.94
C PHE A 93 3.76 7.58 20.46
N GLU A 94 3.93 7.73 19.16
CA GLU A 94 4.30 8.99 18.52
C GLU A 94 3.37 9.28 17.34
N ASP A 95 3.13 10.57 17.08
CA ASP A 95 2.49 11.01 15.84
C ASP A 95 3.56 11.14 14.76
N VAL A 96 3.46 10.29 13.73
CA VAL A 96 4.35 10.24 12.57
C VAL A 96 3.60 10.59 11.28
N SER A 97 2.40 11.16 11.36
CA SER A 97 1.54 11.48 10.21
C SER A 97 2.22 12.41 9.21
N SER A 98 2.99 13.38 9.68
CA SER A 98 3.73 14.31 8.82
C SER A 98 4.82 13.60 8.02
N ALA A 99 5.53 12.65 8.64
CA ALA A 99 6.53 11.83 7.95
C ALA A 99 5.87 10.88 6.95
N ALA A 100 4.73 10.27 7.31
CA ALA A 100 3.96 9.42 6.43
C ALA A 100 3.46 10.18 5.18
N ILE A 101 3.00 11.43 5.33
CA ILE A 101 2.60 12.28 4.20
C ILE A 101 3.79 12.62 3.30
N ALA A 102 4.96 12.88 3.88
CA ALA A 102 6.17 13.19 3.11
C ALA A 102 6.67 12.00 2.24
N ASN A 103 6.22 10.77 2.54
CA ASN A 103 6.56 9.58 1.79
C ASN A 103 5.62 9.30 0.59
N LEU A 104 4.55 10.10 0.41
CA LEU A 104 3.56 9.95 -0.68
C LEU A 104 3.85 10.89 -1.86
#